data_AF-A0A956B899-F1
#
_entry.id   AF-A0A956B899-F1
#
_cell.length_a   1.000
_cell.length_b   1.000
_cell.length_c   1.000
_cell.angle_alpha   90.00
_cell.angle_beta   90.00
_cell.angle_gamma   90.00
#
_symmetry.space_group_name_H-M   'P 1'
#
loop_
_entity.id
_entity.type
_entity.pdbx_description
1 polymer ?
#
loop_
_entity_poly.entity_id
_entity_poly.type
_entity_poly.pdbx_seq_one_letter_code
_entity_poly.pdbx_strand_id
1 'polypeptide(L)'
;MRHLALTLALLLSPTAALAQYTPSAGQNAPAEAYAPKPTADGKVRFERLKQAPAKDGHGNAAGNQYDLAVDGAFKGQTVLILDQVGNTLVNTRAALAEKGLSTVVYPPGLTPPVRELQSALQKSCELWLISTSQPQLTDDHIRVIKAFFDAGHGVYIWCDNDPLYADANRVASALVPGLGMRGDRYGDLVVGLAERGSAGVAMGHLITTGLEHLYEGVTIATLLLDGQSEPADSLYGGKLEQPGRAWDTAIPAGFTPLLYGSAGNLVSAAYEKDGRRLVIDGGFTRLAVSWDDAGTARFVKNAAAWLVNAERFREKVAVGAPR
;
A
#
# COMPACT_ATOMS: atom_id res chain seq x y z
N MET A 1 14.93 -11.05 -57.84
CA MET A 1 14.47 -11.33 -56.47
C MET A 1 14.66 -10.08 -55.63
N ARG A 2 13.59 -9.28 -55.46
CA ARG A 2 13.58 -8.09 -54.58
C ARG A 2 12.79 -8.48 -53.34
N HIS A 3 13.47 -8.57 -52.20
CA HIS A 3 12.84 -8.85 -50.91
C HIS A 3 12.12 -7.58 -50.44
N LEU A 4 10.79 -7.66 -50.37
CA LEU A 4 9.92 -6.68 -49.75
C LEU A 4 9.97 -6.93 -48.23
N ALA A 5 10.67 -6.07 -47.49
CA ALA A 5 10.65 -6.11 -46.03
C ALA A 5 9.35 -5.46 -45.53
N LEU A 6 8.43 -6.28 -45.03
CA LEU A 6 7.19 -5.83 -44.40
C LEU A 6 7.53 -5.33 -42.99
N THR A 7 7.64 -4.02 -42.80
CA THR A 7 7.80 -3.41 -41.48
C THR A 7 6.45 -3.43 -40.78
N LEU A 8 6.22 -4.42 -39.91
CA LEU A 8 5.04 -4.47 -39.05
C LEU A 8 5.23 -3.43 -37.93
N ALA A 9 4.64 -2.25 -38.11
CA ALA A 9 4.54 -1.26 -37.05
C ALA A 9 3.58 -1.79 -35.98
N LEU A 10 4.12 -2.32 -34.88
CA LEU A 10 3.35 -2.55 -33.66
C LEU A 10 2.91 -1.18 -33.12
N LEU A 11 1.67 -0.80 -33.41
CA LEU A 11 0.97 0.26 -32.69
C LEU A 11 0.72 -0.21 -31.26
N LEU A 12 1.69 0.01 -30.38
CA LEU A 12 1.51 -0.10 -28.93
C LEU A 12 0.47 0.93 -28.50
N SER A 13 -0.78 0.49 -28.34
CA SER A 13 -1.86 1.33 -27.81
C SER A 13 -1.62 1.58 -26.32
N PRO A 14 -1.43 2.83 -25.86
CA PRO A 14 -1.04 3.12 -24.48
C PRO A 14 -2.20 3.08 -23.47
N THR A 15 -3.37 2.53 -23.81
CA THR A 15 -4.65 2.93 -23.18
C THR A 15 -5.18 2.05 -22.05
N ALA A 16 -4.67 0.83 -21.81
CA ALA A 16 -5.30 -0.06 -20.81
C ALA A 16 -4.89 0.25 -19.35
N ALA A 17 -3.62 0.55 -19.09
CA ALA A 17 -3.14 0.83 -17.73
C ALA A 17 -3.65 2.19 -17.19
N LEU A 18 -3.79 3.20 -18.07
CA LEU A 18 -4.35 4.50 -17.71
C LEU A 18 -5.87 4.51 -17.52
N ALA A 19 -6.57 3.45 -17.94
CA ALA A 19 -8.02 3.33 -17.74
C ALA A 19 -8.39 2.89 -16.31
N GLN A 20 -7.40 2.43 -15.52
CA GLN A 20 -7.63 1.94 -14.16
C GLN A 20 -7.59 3.06 -13.12
N TYR A 21 -6.75 4.07 -13.32
CA TYR A 21 -6.61 5.19 -12.39
C TYR A 21 -7.55 6.34 -12.72
N THR A 22 -8.03 7.01 -11.68
CA THR A 22 -8.89 8.17 -11.81
C THR A 22 -8.07 9.39 -12.26
N PRO A 23 -8.68 10.41 -12.89
CA PRO A 23 -7.98 11.65 -13.23
C PRO A 23 -7.43 12.41 -12.00
N SER A 24 -7.87 12.06 -10.80
CA SER A 24 -7.41 12.64 -9.54
C SER A 24 -6.15 11.96 -8.98
N ALA A 25 -5.59 10.96 -9.66
CA ALA A 25 -4.41 10.22 -9.23
C ALA A 25 -3.27 11.15 -8.77
N GLY A 26 -2.78 10.93 -7.55
CA GLY A 26 -1.74 11.72 -6.89
C GLY A 26 -2.23 12.99 -6.19
N GLN A 27 -3.53 13.30 -6.21
CA GLN A 27 -4.09 14.48 -5.54
C GLN A 27 -4.80 14.10 -4.24
N ASN A 28 -4.37 14.65 -3.11
CA ASN A 28 -4.89 14.35 -1.78
C ASN A 28 -6.29 14.96 -1.49
N ALA A 29 -6.62 16.13 -2.03
CA ALA A 29 -7.92 16.79 -1.84
C ALA A 29 -8.44 17.34 -3.18
N PRO A 30 -8.78 16.46 -4.14
CA PRO A 30 -9.13 16.91 -5.48
C PRO A 30 -10.40 17.78 -5.46
N ALA A 31 -10.34 18.90 -6.17
CA ALA A 31 -11.50 19.81 -6.31
C ALA A 31 -12.59 19.23 -7.24
N GLU A 32 -12.20 18.28 -8.09
CA GLU A 32 -13.08 17.66 -9.08
C GLU A 32 -13.17 16.16 -8.87
N ALA A 33 -14.40 15.64 -8.95
CA ALA A 33 -14.69 14.23 -8.90
C ALA A 33 -15.07 13.72 -10.29
N TYR A 34 -14.78 12.45 -10.54
CA TYR A 34 -15.05 11.80 -11.81
C TYR A 34 -15.77 10.46 -11.57
N ALA A 35 -16.71 10.13 -12.44
CA ALA A 35 -17.31 8.80 -12.50
C ALA A 35 -16.84 8.05 -13.75
N PRO A 36 -16.51 6.76 -13.64
CA PRO A 36 -16.24 5.93 -14.79
C PRO A 36 -17.55 5.67 -15.56
N LYS A 37 -17.48 5.77 -16.88
CA LYS A 37 -18.58 5.46 -17.79
C LYS A 37 -18.08 4.49 -18.87
N PRO A 38 -18.67 3.28 -18.94
CA PRO A 38 -18.38 2.36 -20.03
C PRO A 38 -18.74 3.00 -21.37
N THR A 39 -17.85 2.87 -22.35
CA THR A 39 -18.09 3.25 -23.74
C THR A 39 -18.55 2.04 -24.55
N ALA A 40 -19.14 2.27 -25.72
CA ALA A 40 -19.67 1.20 -26.58
C ALA A 40 -18.59 0.20 -27.05
N ASP A 41 -17.32 0.60 -27.05
CA ASP A 41 -16.15 -0.24 -27.37
C ASP A 41 -15.55 -0.95 -26.14
N GLY A 42 -16.23 -0.93 -24.99
CA GLY A 42 -15.81 -1.61 -23.76
C GLY A 42 -14.68 -0.91 -22.99
N LYS A 43 -14.29 0.31 -23.40
CA LYS A 43 -13.35 1.14 -22.64
C LYS A 43 -14.07 1.91 -21.53
N VAL A 44 -13.29 2.53 -20.66
CA VAL A 44 -13.80 3.44 -19.62
C VAL A 44 -13.43 4.87 -19.99
N ARG A 45 -14.43 5.75 -19.99
CA ARG A 45 -14.25 7.21 -20.05
C ARG A 45 -14.65 7.80 -18.70
N PHE A 46 -13.96 8.84 -18.27
CA PHE A 46 -14.31 9.58 -17.07
C PHE A 46 -15.21 10.78 -17.41
N GLU A 47 -16.33 10.91 -16.70
CA GLU A 47 -17.19 12.09 -16.73
C GLU A 47 -17.07 12.85 -15.41
N ARG A 48 -16.83 14.16 -15.49
CA ARG A 48 -16.77 15.03 -14.32
C ARG A 48 -18.14 15.07 -13.63
N LEU A 49 -18.15 14.88 -12.32
CA LEU A 49 -19.34 15.02 -11.51
C LEU A 49 -19.69 16.50 -11.33
N LYS A 50 -21.00 16.78 -11.39
CA LYS A 50 -21.52 18.15 -11.21
C LYS A 50 -21.41 18.65 -9.77
N GLN A 51 -21.37 17.74 -8.81
CA GLN A 51 -21.30 18.04 -7.39
C GLN A 51 -20.14 17.28 -6.77
N ALA A 52 -19.46 17.93 -5.83
CA ALA A 52 -18.46 17.26 -5.00
C ALA A 52 -19.12 16.14 -4.18
N PRO A 53 -18.42 15.03 -3.94
CA PRO A 53 -18.91 13.97 -3.08
C PRO A 53 -19.14 14.48 -1.66
N ALA A 54 -20.11 13.89 -0.97
CA ALA A 54 -20.32 14.15 0.45
C ALA A 54 -19.04 13.80 1.23
N LYS A 55 -18.78 14.56 2.29
CA LYS A 55 -17.67 14.30 3.21
C LYS A 55 -18.13 13.42 4.37
N ASP A 56 -17.24 12.57 4.86
CA ASP A 56 -17.40 11.85 6.12
C ASP A 56 -17.20 12.77 7.33
N GLY A 57 -17.33 12.22 8.54
CA GLY A 57 -17.15 12.97 9.80
C GLY A 57 -15.75 13.56 10.00
N HIS A 58 -14.77 13.13 9.20
CA HIS A 58 -13.38 13.59 9.24
C HIS A 58 -13.01 14.47 8.06
N GLY A 59 -13.94 14.73 7.13
CA GLY A 59 -13.71 15.61 5.98
C GLY A 59 -13.17 14.92 4.73
N ASN A 60 -12.92 13.60 4.75
CA ASN A 60 -12.62 12.85 3.53
C ASN A 60 -13.90 12.65 2.71
N ALA A 61 -13.80 12.47 1.39
CA ALA A 61 -14.98 12.04 0.62
C ALA A 61 -15.49 10.66 1.09
N ALA A 62 -16.78 10.56 1.38
CA ALA A 62 -17.42 9.36 1.96
C ALA A 62 -17.55 8.17 0.99
N GLY A 63 -17.43 8.40 -0.32
CA GLY A 63 -17.49 7.34 -1.34
C GLY A 63 -16.14 7.05 -2.00
N ASN A 64 -16.15 6.49 -3.20
CA ASN A 64 -14.93 6.07 -3.92
C ASN A 64 -14.46 7.06 -4.98
N GLN A 65 -15.13 8.20 -5.10
CA GLN A 65 -14.97 9.12 -6.23
C GLN A 65 -13.56 9.74 -6.31
N TYR A 66 -12.82 9.71 -5.21
CA TYR A 66 -11.45 10.19 -5.09
C TYR A 66 -10.44 9.08 -4.79
N ASP A 67 -10.81 7.81 -4.96
CA ASP A 67 -9.84 6.72 -4.88
C ASP A 67 -8.87 6.78 -6.07
N LEU A 68 -7.68 6.21 -5.89
CA LEU A 68 -6.68 6.09 -6.95
C LEU A 68 -7.22 5.31 -8.14
N ALA A 69 -7.84 4.16 -7.89
CA ALA A 69 -8.37 3.27 -8.92
C ALA A 69 -9.89 3.19 -8.89
N VAL A 70 -10.47 2.96 -10.08
CA VAL A 70 -11.90 2.69 -10.23
C VAL A 70 -12.29 1.34 -9.63
N ASP A 71 -13.56 1.22 -9.25
CA ASP A 71 -14.09 -0.03 -8.71
C ASP A 71 -14.00 -1.16 -9.76
N GLY A 72 -13.63 -2.36 -9.31
CA GLY A 72 -13.42 -3.52 -10.18
C GLY A 72 -12.19 -3.46 -11.10
N ALA A 73 -11.33 -2.43 -11.03
CA ALA A 73 -10.17 -2.24 -11.90
C ALA A 73 -9.22 -3.46 -11.97
N PHE A 74 -9.19 -4.27 -10.92
CA PHE A 74 -8.28 -5.40 -10.75
C PHE A 74 -9.00 -6.75 -10.70
N LYS A 75 -10.20 -6.86 -11.28
CA LYS A 75 -10.94 -8.13 -11.36
C LYS A 75 -10.04 -9.26 -11.90
N GLY A 76 -9.96 -10.35 -11.14
CA GLY A 76 -9.13 -11.52 -11.48
C GLY A 76 -7.71 -11.48 -10.90
N GLN A 77 -7.34 -10.39 -10.21
CA GLN A 77 -6.11 -10.32 -9.43
C GLN A 77 -6.36 -10.80 -7.99
N THR A 78 -5.30 -11.29 -7.35
CA THR A 78 -5.38 -11.88 -6.00
C THR A 78 -4.30 -11.27 -5.09
N VAL A 79 -4.70 -10.88 -3.89
CA VAL A 79 -3.81 -10.52 -2.78
C VAL A 79 -3.66 -11.74 -1.87
N LEU A 80 -2.43 -12.20 -1.65
CA LEU A 80 -2.14 -13.18 -0.60
C LEU A 80 -1.84 -12.45 0.69
N ILE A 81 -2.52 -12.81 1.78
CA ILE A 81 -2.35 -12.20 3.09
C ILE A 81 -1.84 -13.26 4.07
N LEU A 82 -0.67 -13.01 4.66
CA LEU A 82 -0.17 -13.71 5.83
C LEU A 82 -0.54 -12.89 7.06
N ASP A 83 -1.64 -13.26 7.72
CA ASP A 83 -2.09 -12.60 8.95
C ASP A 83 -1.57 -13.37 10.17
N GLN A 84 -0.58 -12.81 10.86
CA GLN A 84 0.03 -13.43 12.03
C GLN A 84 -0.61 -12.98 13.35
N VAL A 85 -1.54 -12.01 13.31
CA VAL A 85 -2.15 -11.41 14.51
C VAL A 85 -3.58 -11.90 14.74
N GLY A 86 -4.33 -12.21 13.66
CA GLY A 86 -5.68 -12.78 13.76
C GLY A 86 -6.77 -11.73 13.67
N ASN A 87 -6.51 -10.67 12.92
CA ASN A 87 -7.54 -9.71 12.59
C ASN A 87 -8.51 -10.37 11.62
N THR A 88 -9.82 -10.25 11.83
CA THR A 88 -10.80 -10.89 10.93
C THR A 88 -10.72 -10.31 9.50
N LEU A 89 -10.09 -9.13 9.35
CA LEU A 89 -9.83 -8.40 8.10
C LEU A 89 -11.07 -8.24 7.23
N VAL A 90 -12.28 -8.31 7.81
CA VAL A 90 -13.55 -8.29 7.06
C VAL A 90 -13.64 -7.02 6.22
N ASN A 91 -13.39 -5.87 6.83
CA ASN A 91 -13.47 -4.58 6.17
C ASN A 91 -12.34 -4.38 5.15
N THR A 92 -11.11 -4.80 5.50
CA THR A 92 -9.97 -4.80 4.57
C THR A 92 -10.29 -5.60 3.31
N ARG A 93 -10.80 -6.82 3.46
CA ARG A 93 -11.15 -7.69 2.34
C ARG A 93 -12.31 -7.14 1.52
N ALA A 94 -13.30 -6.52 2.16
CA ALA A 94 -14.40 -5.85 1.45
C ALA A 94 -13.91 -4.68 0.59
N ALA A 95 -13.00 -3.85 1.13
CA ALA A 95 -12.41 -2.74 0.41
C ALA A 95 -11.52 -3.19 -0.76
N LEU A 96 -10.76 -4.28 -0.60
CA LEU A 96 -10.01 -4.89 -1.70
C LEU A 96 -10.96 -5.45 -2.78
N ALA A 97 -12.03 -6.13 -2.38
CA ALA A 97 -13.03 -6.68 -3.29
C ALA A 97 -13.76 -5.59 -4.11
N GLU A 98 -13.98 -4.40 -3.52
CA GLU A 98 -14.53 -3.24 -4.22
C GLU A 98 -13.66 -2.81 -5.41
N LYS A 99 -12.33 -2.96 -5.31
CA LYS A 99 -11.39 -2.72 -6.41
C LYS A 99 -11.19 -3.94 -7.33
N GLY A 100 -11.93 -5.02 -7.09
CA GLY A 100 -11.89 -6.25 -7.88
C GLY A 100 -10.82 -7.25 -7.44
N LEU A 101 -10.09 -6.97 -6.37
CA LEU A 101 -9.07 -7.88 -5.83
C LEU A 101 -9.74 -8.99 -5.02
N SER A 102 -9.39 -10.24 -5.32
CA SER A 102 -9.70 -11.36 -4.43
C SER A 102 -8.62 -11.52 -3.36
N THR A 103 -8.94 -12.18 -2.25
CA THR A 103 -7.99 -12.36 -1.13
C THR A 103 -7.87 -13.83 -0.75
N VAL A 104 -6.65 -14.31 -0.55
CA VAL A 104 -6.35 -15.58 0.12
C VAL A 104 -5.65 -15.26 1.43
N VAL A 105 -6.17 -15.75 2.55
CA VAL A 105 -5.67 -15.42 3.89
C VAL A 105 -5.17 -16.67 4.59
N TYR A 106 -3.93 -16.63 5.06
CA TYR A 106 -3.38 -17.58 6.03
C TYR A 106 -3.43 -16.94 7.42
N PRO A 107 -4.31 -17.42 8.32
CA PRO A 107 -4.49 -16.83 9.65
C PRO A 107 -3.38 -17.27 10.62
N PRO A 108 -3.38 -16.76 11.87
CA PRO A 108 -2.33 -17.06 12.83
C PRO A 108 -2.19 -18.55 13.11
N GLY A 109 -0.96 -19.01 13.27
CA GLY A 109 -0.64 -20.42 13.49
C GLY A 109 -0.83 -21.32 12.25
N LEU A 110 -1.33 -20.78 11.12
CA LEU A 110 -1.51 -21.52 9.87
C LEU A 110 -0.59 -21.00 8.77
N THR A 111 0.66 -20.64 9.11
CA THR A 111 1.68 -20.31 8.11
C THR A 111 1.85 -21.51 7.16
N PRO A 112 1.64 -21.35 5.85
CA PRO A 112 1.71 -22.46 4.90
C PRO A 112 3.14 -22.96 4.76
N PRO A 113 3.37 -24.26 4.50
CA PRO A 113 4.68 -24.75 4.10
C PRO A 113 5.22 -24.01 2.87
N VAL A 114 6.55 -23.88 2.76
CA VAL A 114 7.24 -23.11 1.71
C VAL A 114 6.73 -23.38 0.28
N ARG A 115 6.49 -24.66 -0.08
CA ARG A 115 5.98 -25.03 -1.42
C ARG A 115 4.56 -24.54 -1.68
N GLU A 116 3.73 -24.56 -0.65
CA GLU A 116 2.36 -24.06 -0.73
C GLU A 116 2.36 -22.54 -0.83
N LEU A 117 3.16 -21.85 0.00
CA LEU A 117 3.36 -20.40 -0.11
C LEU A 117 3.79 -20.01 -1.53
N GLN A 118 4.78 -20.70 -2.09
CA GLN A 118 5.26 -20.44 -3.45
C GLN A 118 4.16 -20.63 -4.50
N SER A 119 3.36 -21.69 -4.37
CA SER A 119 2.25 -21.98 -5.28
C SER A 119 1.12 -20.94 -5.19
N ALA A 120 0.87 -20.44 -3.98
CA ALA A 120 -0.11 -19.40 -3.74
C ALA A 120 0.37 -18.04 -4.27
N LEU A 121 1.64 -17.68 -4.05
CA LEU A 121 2.26 -16.46 -4.61
C LEU A 121 2.25 -16.45 -6.14
N GLN A 122 2.44 -17.58 -6.82
CA GLN A 122 2.34 -17.66 -8.29
C GLN A 122 0.97 -17.26 -8.84
N LYS A 123 -0.08 -17.35 -8.02
CA LYS A 123 -1.47 -17.00 -8.37
C LYS A 123 -1.87 -15.61 -7.87
N SER A 124 -0.94 -14.90 -7.22
CA SER A 124 -1.18 -13.61 -6.59
C SER A 124 -0.39 -12.51 -7.30
N CYS A 125 -0.98 -11.32 -7.32
CA CYS A 125 -0.32 -10.10 -7.80
C CYS A 125 0.50 -9.42 -6.70
N GLU A 126 0.11 -9.64 -5.45
CA GLU A 126 0.67 -8.99 -4.27
C GLU A 126 0.73 -9.94 -3.08
N LEU A 127 1.64 -9.66 -2.14
CA LEU A 127 1.75 -10.29 -0.83
C LEU A 127 1.59 -9.23 0.26
N TRP A 128 0.73 -9.49 1.23
CA TRP A 128 0.59 -8.69 2.45
C TRP A 128 1.04 -9.52 3.65
N LEU A 129 1.87 -8.94 4.50
CA LEU A 129 2.32 -9.53 5.75
C LEU A 129 1.86 -8.63 6.89
N ILE A 130 1.04 -9.17 7.79
CA ILE A 130 0.66 -8.51 9.05
C ILE A 130 1.38 -9.25 10.16
N SER A 131 2.42 -8.64 10.72
CA SER A 131 3.35 -9.34 11.59
C SER A 131 2.93 -9.34 13.05
N THR A 132 3.42 -10.36 13.77
CA THR A 132 3.22 -10.54 15.21
C THR A 132 4.53 -10.41 15.97
N SER A 133 4.49 -10.71 17.27
CA SER A 133 5.62 -10.58 18.21
C SER A 133 6.68 -11.67 18.10
N GLN A 134 6.36 -12.78 17.44
CA GLN A 134 7.23 -13.94 17.34
C GLN A 134 7.41 -14.33 15.88
N PRO A 135 8.65 -14.67 15.45
CA PRO A 135 8.90 -15.20 14.13
C PRO A 135 8.02 -16.42 13.80
N GLN A 136 7.28 -16.35 12.69
CA GLN A 136 6.49 -17.46 12.14
C GLN A 136 7.09 -17.98 10.82
N LEU A 137 7.85 -17.15 10.11
CA LEU A 137 8.47 -17.48 8.83
C LEU A 137 9.87 -18.08 9.03
N THR A 138 10.15 -19.18 8.34
CA THR A 138 11.55 -19.65 8.21
C THR A 138 12.30 -18.83 7.15
N ASP A 139 13.63 -18.91 7.13
CA ASP A 139 14.43 -18.22 6.11
C ASP A 139 14.08 -18.66 4.69
N ASP A 140 13.61 -19.89 4.51
CA ASP A 140 13.14 -20.42 3.23
C ASP A 140 11.87 -19.71 2.74
N HIS A 141 10.95 -19.38 3.65
CA HIS A 141 9.78 -18.56 3.33
C HIS A 141 10.23 -17.16 2.89
N ILE A 142 11.15 -16.54 3.63
CA ILE A 142 11.68 -15.20 3.29
C ILE A 142 12.35 -15.22 1.92
N ARG A 143 13.10 -16.27 1.56
CA ARG A 143 13.70 -16.41 0.22
C ARG A 143 12.64 -16.48 -0.89
N VAL A 144 11.54 -17.20 -0.67
CA VAL A 144 10.43 -17.26 -1.63
C VAL A 144 9.74 -15.89 -1.78
N ILE A 145 9.50 -15.19 -0.67
CA ILE A 145 8.93 -13.84 -0.66
C ILE A 145 9.85 -12.86 -1.41
N LYS A 146 11.16 -12.95 -1.18
CA LYS A 146 12.16 -12.13 -1.87
C LYS A 146 12.14 -12.40 -3.38
N ALA A 147 12.10 -13.65 -3.81
CA ALA A 147 12.00 -13.98 -5.22
C ALA A 147 10.72 -13.42 -5.89
N PHE A 148 9.59 -13.43 -5.17
CA PHE A 148 8.35 -12.81 -5.62
C PHE A 148 8.47 -11.29 -5.78
N PHE A 149 9.05 -10.61 -4.79
CA PHE A 149 9.33 -9.17 -4.85
C PHE A 149 10.33 -8.80 -5.96
N ASP A 150 11.43 -9.55 -6.10
CA ASP A 150 12.45 -9.34 -7.13
C ASP A 150 11.89 -9.53 -8.56
N ALA A 151 10.86 -10.35 -8.72
CA ALA A 151 10.12 -10.49 -9.98
C ALA A 151 9.25 -9.26 -10.32
N GLY A 152 9.11 -8.30 -9.39
CA GLY A 152 8.41 -7.04 -9.56
C GLY A 152 7.00 -7.00 -8.96
N HIS A 153 6.60 -8.05 -8.23
CA HIS A 153 5.31 -8.07 -7.54
C HIS A 153 5.31 -7.18 -6.30
N GLY A 154 4.13 -6.66 -5.93
CA GLY A 154 3.96 -5.79 -4.79
C GLY A 154 4.03 -6.52 -3.45
N VAL A 155 4.65 -5.89 -2.45
CA VAL A 155 4.64 -6.36 -1.05
C VAL A 155 4.14 -5.27 -0.12
N TYR A 156 3.15 -5.58 0.73
CA TYR A 156 2.72 -4.72 1.82
C TYR A 156 3.12 -5.34 3.16
N ILE A 157 4.01 -4.70 3.91
CA ILE A 157 4.39 -5.07 5.27
C ILE A 157 3.66 -4.17 6.26
N TRP A 158 2.81 -4.77 7.09
CA TRP A 158 2.14 -4.16 8.22
C TRP A 158 2.77 -4.65 9.52
N CYS A 159 3.00 -3.72 10.44
CA CYS A 159 3.35 -4.04 11.82
C CYS A 159 2.67 -3.04 12.77
N ASP A 160 2.94 -3.21 14.06
CA ASP A 160 2.57 -2.27 15.10
C ASP A 160 3.77 -2.07 16.02
N ASN A 161 3.55 -1.44 17.17
CA ASN A 161 4.49 -1.25 18.24
C ASN A 161 5.24 -2.52 18.67
N ASP A 162 6.36 -2.32 19.36
CA ASP A 162 7.09 -3.40 20.02
C ASP A 162 6.14 -4.25 20.88
N PRO A 163 6.15 -5.60 20.75
CA PRO A 163 7.03 -6.43 19.92
C PRO A 163 6.50 -6.82 18.52
N LEU A 164 5.38 -6.28 18.04
CA LEU A 164 4.58 -6.71 16.87
C LEU A 164 5.20 -6.41 15.47
N TYR A 165 6.51 -6.63 15.30
CA TYR A 165 7.23 -6.47 14.03
C TYR A 165 8.27 -7.56 13.74
N ALA A 166 8.15 -8.74 14.35
CA ALA A 166 9.18 -9.77 14.31
C ALA A 166 9.52 -10.23 12.87
N ASP A 167 8.54 -10.73 12.13
CA ASP A 167 8.73 -11.09 10.73
C ASP A 167 8.69 -9.88 9.79
N ALA A 168 8.01 -8.80 10.20
CA ALA A 168 8.01 -7.55 9.44
C ALA A 168 9.43 -7.06 9.18
N ASN A 169 10.27 -6.98 10.22
CA ASN A 169 11.66 -6.55 10.10
C ASN A 169 12.51 -7.55 9.33
N ARG A 170 12.34 -8.86 9.58
CA ARG A 170 13.11 -9.90 8.87
C ARG A 170 12.82 -9.89 7.37
N VAL A 171 11.56 -9.75 6.97
CA VAL A 171 11.16 -9.65 5.56
C VAL A 171 11.60 -8.32 4.99
N ALA A 172 11.31 -7.19 5.65
CA ALA A 172 11.66 -5.86 5.16
C ALA A 172 13.16 -5.73 4.88
N SER A 173 14.02 -6.13 5.81
CA SER A 173 15.48 -6.12 5.65
C SER A 173 15.98 -7.06 4.55
N ALA A 174 15.31 -8.19 4.31
CA ALA A 174 15.65 -9.10 3.22
C ALA A 174 15.25 -8.55 1.84
N LEU A 175 14.17 -7.77 1.75
CA LEU A 175 13.71 -7.13 0.51
C LEU A 175 14.51 -5.87 0.18
N VAL A 176 14.74 -5.03 1.19
CA VAL A 176 15.49 -3.77 1.08
C VAL A 176 16.45 -3.67 2.28
N PRO A 177 17.77 -3.81 2.06
CA PRO A 177 18.75 -3.78 3.15
C PRO A 177 18.64 -2.48 3.98
N GLY A 178 18.63 -2.63 5.31
CA GLY A 178 18.49 -1.51 6.26
C GLY A 178 17.05 -1.10 6.56
N LEU A 179 16.06 -1.64 5.84
CA LEU A 179 14.65 -1.37 6.11
C LEU A 179 14.18 -2.15 7.35
N GLY A 180 13.54 -1.44 8.28
CA GLY A 180 12.97 -2.01 9.48
C GLY A 180 12.10 -1.03 10.26
N MET A 181 11.65 -1.46 11.42
CA MET A 181 10.69 -0.76 12.28
C MET A 181 11.01 -1.01 13.74
N ARG A 182 10.62 -0.09 14.61
CA ARG A 182 10.82 -0.20 16.07
C ARG A 182 9.92 0.76 16.84
N GLY A 183 9.93 0.59 18.16
CA GLY A 183 9.34 1.53 19.09
C GLY A 183 7.89 1.20 19.40
N ASP A 184 7.41 1.84 20.46
CA ASP A 184 6.09 1.62 21.03
C ASP A 184 5.46 2.97 21.37
N ARG A 185 5.07 3.70 20.31
CA ARG A 185 4.49 5.04 20.47
C ARG A 185 2.98 4.93 20.47
N TYR A 186 2.34 5.56 21.44
CA TYR A 186 0.90 5.81 21.38
C TYR A 186 0.62 6.83 20.28
N GLY A 187 -0.29 6.48 19.37
CA GLY A 187 -0.85 7.37 18.37
C GLY A 187 -2.25 7.79 18.78
N ASP A 188 -3.23 7.14 18.14
CA ASP A 188 -4.66 7.29 18.37
C ASP A 188 -5.23 8.66 17.98
N LEU A 189 -4.65 9.26 16.93
CA LEU A 189 -5.09 10.53 16.38
C LEU A 189 -5.43 10.43 14.90
N VAL A 190 -6.34 11.29 14.47
CA VAL A 190 -6.58 11.60 13.07
C VAL A 190 -5.69 12.77 12.69
N VAL A 191 -4.79 12.55 11.73
CA VAL A 191 -3.90 13.58 11.21
C VAL A 191 -4.39 14.08 9.86
N GLY A 192 -4.19 15.36 9.58
CA GLY A 192 -4.51 15.98 8.29
C GLY A 192 -3.39 15.82 7.26
N LEU A 193 -3.41 16.64 6.22
CA LEU A 193 -2.31 16.76 5.27
C LEU A 193 -1.05 17.31 5.94
N ALA A 194 0.10 16.70 5.65
CA ALA A 194 1.38 17.21 6.10
C ALA A 194 1.72 18.49 5.33
N GLU A 195 1.87 19.58 6.06
CA GLU A 195 2.65 20.73 5.60
C GLU A 195 4.14 20.39 5.67
N ARG A 196 4.99 21.23 5.06
CA ARG A 196 6.43 20.99 5.07
C ARG A 196 6.95 20.92 6.50
N GLY A 197 7.27 19.71 6.93
CA GLY A 197 7.87 19.43 8.22
C GLY A 197 6.90 19.30 9.40
N SER A 198 5.61 19.03 9.13
CA SER A 198 4.62 18.67 10.13
C SER A 198 4.28 17.17 10.09
N ALA A 199 3.65 16.68 11.15
CA ALA A 199 2.89 15.43 11.11
C ALA A 199 1.78 15.51 10.05
N GLY A 200 1.36 14.36 9.52
CA GLY A 200 0.27 14.26 8.55
C GLY A 200 0.54 13.31 7.39
N VAL A 201 -0.47 13.21 6.53
CA VAL A 201 -0.43 12.47 5.27
C VAL A 201 0.42 13.24 4.27
N ALA A 202 1.46 12.60 3.74
CA ALA A 202 2.28 13.20 2.69
C ALA A 202 1.44 13.47 1.43
N MET A 203 1.74 14.57 0.74
CA MET A 203 1.01 14.94 -0.47
C MET A 203 1.73 14.45 -1.74
N GLY A 204 0.96 14.15 -2.78
CA GLY A 204 1.48 13.96 -4.14
C GLY A 204 1.81 12.51 -4.52
N HIS A 205 1.78 11.56 -3.58
CA HIS A 205 1.97 10.15 -3.90
C HIS A 205 0.66 9.50 -4.37
N LEU A 206 0.73 8.50 -5.25
CA LEU A 206 -0.47 7.82 -5.76
C LEU A 206 -1.28 7.15 -4.63
N ILE A 207 -0.61 6.60 -3.62
CA ILE A 207 -1.28 5.97 -2.47
C ILE A 207 -2.11 6.98 -1.68
N THR A 208 -1.69 8.24 -1.61
CA THR A 208 -2.36 9.28 -0.81
C THR A 208 -3.46 10.00 -1.57
N THR A 209 -3.80 9.55 -2.78
CA THR A 209 -4.89 10.08 -3.61
C THR A 209 -6.20 10.14 -2.81
N GLY A 210 -6.84 11.31 -2.81
CA GLY A 210 -8.11 11.59 -2.17
C GLY A 210 -8.12 11.62 -0.65
N LEU A 211 -6.98 11.43 0.02
CA LEU A 211 -6.91 11.53 1.48
C LEU A 211 -6.73 12.98 1.92
N GLU A 212 -7.66 13.49 2.72
CA GLU A 212 -7.51 14.74 3.47
C GLU A 212 -7.05 14.47 4.91
N HIS A 213 -7.57 13.37 5.50
CA HIS A 213 -7.26 12.94 6.85
C HIS A 213 -7.04 11.44 6.90
N LEU A 214 -6.14 10.99 7.79
CA LEU A 214 -5.86 9.59 8.04
C LEU A 214 -5.75 9.32 9.54
N TYR A 215 -6.43 8.28 10.02
CA TYR A 215 -6.19 7.75 11.36
C TYR A 215 -4.83 7.04 11.40
N GLU A 216 -3.99 7.34 12.38
CA GLU A 216 -2.61 6.84 12.39
C GLU A 216 -2.41 5.45 13.03
N GLY A 217 -3.44 4.94 13.71
CA GLY A 217 -3.37 3.71 14.53
C GLY A 217 -3.29 4.03 16.02
N VAL A 218 -3.80 3.14 16.87
CA VAL A 218 -3.78 3.31 18.35
C VAL A 218 -2.35 3.36 18.85
N THR A 219 -1.53 2.46 18.33
CA THR A 219 -0.09 2.38 18.53
C THR A 219 0.59 2.38 17.18
N ILE A 220 1.81 2.92 17.15
CA ILE A 220 2.61 3.08 15.93
C ILE A 220 4.08 2.78 16.18
N ALA A 221 4.70 2.10 15.21
CA ALA A 221 6.14 1.95 15.09
C ALA A 221 6.76 3.06 14.22
N THR A 222 8.03 3.34 14.46
CA THR A 222 8.87 4.24 13.63
C THR A 222 9.62 3.44 12.58
N LEU A 223 9.53 3.85 11.32
CA LEU A 223 10.29 3.26 10.22
C LEU A 223 11.77 3.66 10.29
N LEU A 224 12.63 2.71 9.92
CA LEU A 224 14.07 2.88 9.71
C LEU A 224 14.36 2.55 8.25
N LEU A 225 14.91 3.50 7.49
CA LEU A 225 15.06 3.36 6.03
C LEU A 225 16.49 2.99 5.59
N ASP A 226 17.46 3.08 6.49
CA ASP A 226 18.89 2.91 6.22
C ASP A 226 19.65 2.19 7.35
N GLY A 227 18.92 1.54 8.26
CA GLY A 227 19.49 0.88 9.43
C GLY A 227 20.03 1.82 10.49
N GLN A 228 19.85 3.15 10.39
CA GLN A 228 20.24 4.07 11.45
C GLN A 228 19.26 3.96 12.63
N SER A 229 19.80 3.49 13.75
CA SER A 229 19.12 3.47 15.03
C SER A 229 19.24 4.84 15.71
N GLU A 230 18.12 5.50 16.01
CA GLU A 230 18.05 6.42 17.18
C GLU A 230 18.47 5.64 18.45
N PRO A 231 19.03 6.29 19.47
CA PRO A 231 19.36 5.63 20.73
C PRO A 231 18.13 4.94 21.36
N ALA A 232 18.35 3.76 21.94
CA ALA A 232 17.31 2.95 22.60
C ALA A 232 16.58 3.68 23.75
N ASP A 233 17.18 4.74 24.30
CA ASP A 233 16.61 5.53 25.39
C ASP A 233 15.37 6.36 24.98
N SER A 234 15.06 6.46 23.68
CA SER A 234 13.83 7.10 23.19
C SER A 234 12.61 6.17 23.17
N LEU A 235 12.76 4.91 23.57
CA LEU A 235 11.76 3.85 23.37
C LEU A 235 10.65 3.82 24.43
N TYR A 236 10.88 4.38 25.63
CA TYR A 236 9.88 4.41 26.70
C TYR A 236 9.85 5.77 27.40
N GLY A 237 8.82 6.57 27.12
CA GLY A 237 8.37 7.65 28.03
C GLY A 237 9.21 8.92 28.17
N GLY A 238 10.36 9.04 27.50
CA GLY A 238 11.07 10.32 27.43
C GLY A 238 10.30 11.30 26.56
N LYS A 239 9.97 12.51 27.07
CA LYS A 239 9.77 13.66 26.20
C LYS A 239 10.93 13.65 25.23
N LEU A 240 10.66 13.46 23.94
CA LEU A 240 11.67 13.82 22.96
C LEU A 240 12.01 15.28 23.26
N GLU A 241 13.23 15.53 23.74
CA GLU A 241 13.92 16.72 23.24
C GLU A 241 13.81 16.57 21.73
N GLN A 242 13.06 17.50 21.13
CA GLN A 242 12.48 17.37 19.80
C GLN A 242 13.42 16.56 18.90
N PRO A 243 12.99 15.40 18.36
CA PRO A 243 13.87 14.72 17.43
C PRO A 243 14.21 15.77 16.39
N GLY A 244 15.51 15.95 16.11
CA GLY A 244 15.96 16.77 14.99
C GLY A 244 15.02 16.46 13.83
N ARG A 245 14.36 17.51 13.33
CA ARG A 245 12.99 17.35 12.83
C ARG A 245 12.97 16.20 11.82
N ALA A 246 12.03 15.24 11.92
CA ALA A 246 12.07 13.98 11.16
C ALA A 246 12.17 14.12 9.62
N TRP A 247 12.06 15.34 9.12
CA TRP A 247 12.23 15.76 7.73
C TRP A 247 13.65 16.22 7.35
N ASP A 248 14.56 16.40 8.30
CA ASP A 248 15.97 16.76 8.05
C ASP A 248 16.84 15.54 7.70
N THR A 249 16.38 14.33 8.03
CA THR A 249 17.05 13.10 7.62
C THR A 249 16.83 12.88 6.13
N ALA A 250 17.92 12.75 5.37
CA ALA A 250 17.84 12.47 3.95
C ALA A 250 17.10 11.15 3.72
N ILE A 251 15.93 11.21 3.08
CA ILE A 251 15.18 10.01 2.70
C ILE A 251 16.00 9.25 1.65
N PRO A 252 16.36 7.97 1.87
CA PRO A 252 17.16 7.21 0.93
C PRO A 252 16.46 7.06 -0.44
N ALA A 253 17.26 6.98 -1.50
CA ALA A 253 16.74 6.86 -2.86
C ALA A 253 15.82 5.64 -3.03
N GLY A 254 14.65 5.88 -3.62
CA GLY A 254 13.60 4.88 -3.83
C GLY A 254 12.50 4.93 -2.78
N PHE A 255 12.68 5.64 -1.66
CA PHE A 255 11.63 5.81 -0.66
C PHE A 255 10.85 7.13 -0.85
N THR A 256 9.55 7.06 -0.61
CA THR A 256 8.65 8.22 -0.51
C THR A 256 7.86 8.11 0.80
N PRO A 257 7.97 9.08 1.73
CA PRO A 257 7.13 9.12 2.92
C PRO A 257 5.64 9.20 2.56
N LEU A 258 4.80 8.49 3.29
CA LEU A 258 3.34 8.51 3.13
C LEU A 258 2.63 9.10 4.35
N LEU A 259 3.14 8.83 5.54
CA LEU A 259 2.55 9.28 6.81
C LEU A 259 3.64 9.57 7.82
N TYR A 260 3.63 10.80 8.34
CA TYR A 260 4.28 11.15 9.59
C TYR A 260 3.21 11.17 10.69
N GLY A 261 3.42 10.38 11.74
CA GLY A 261 2.51 10.33 12.88
C GLY A 261 2.52 11.63 13.68
N SER A 262 1.53 11.81 14.53
CA SER A 262 1.35 12.94 15.45
C SER A 262 2.55 13.13 16.39
N ALA A 263 3.25 12.04 16.74
CA ALA A 263 4.51 12.06 17.48
C ALA A 263 5.73 12.50 16.63
N GLY A 264 5.52 12.87 15.36
CA GLY A 264 6.52 13.39 14.44
C GLY A 264 7.40 12.32 13.79
N ASN A 265 7.20 11.04 14.07
CA ASN A 265 7.96 9.94 13.47
C ASN A 265 7.39 9.52 12.11
N LEU A 266 8.24 8.97 11.25
CA LEU A 266 7.82 8.33 10.00
C LEU A 266 7.12 7.00 10.33
N VAL A 267 5.86 6.86 9.93
CA VAL A 267 5.02 5.68 10.22
C VAL A 267 4.82 4.83 8.97
N SER A 268 4.65 5.46 7.81
CA SER A 268 4.40 4.75 6.56
C SER A 268 5.24 5.30 5.42
N ALA A 269 5.77 4.41 4.58
CA ALA A 269 6.55 4.78 3.41
C ALA A 269 6.28 3.82 2.25
N ALA A 270 6.36 4.36 1.03
CA ALA A 270 6.42 3.61 -0.20
C ALA A 270 7.89 3.44 -0.62
N TYR A 271 8.23 2.28 -1.16
CA TYR A 271 9.48 2.02 -1.85
C TYR A 271 9.20 1.66 -3.31
N GLU A 272 9.83 2.36 -4.24
CA GLU A 272 9.83 2.01 -5.66
C GLU A 272 11.21 2.15 -6.27
N LYS A 273 11.76 1.03 -6.75
CA LYS A 273 13.05 1.00 -7.45
C LYS A 273 13.17 -0.23 -8.32
N ASP A 274 13.67 -0.06 -9.54
CA ASP A 274 13.84 -1.15 -10.52
C ASP A 274 12.53 -1.92 -10.79
N GLY A 275 11.41 -1.19 -10.74
CA GLY A 275 10.05 -1.70 -10.93
C GLY A 275 9.58 -2.66 -9.83
N ARG A 276 10.21 -2.66 -8.66
CA ARG A 276 9.76 -3.35 -7.45
C ARG A 276 9.05 -2.35 -6.55
N ARG A 277 7.89 -2.73 -6.01
CA ARG A 277 7.07 -1.87 -5.15
C ARG A 277 6.82 -2.49 -3.80
N LEU A 278 7.02 -1.72 -2.75
CA LEU A 278 6.73 -2.11 -1.39
C LEU A 278 6.05 -0.97 -0.63
N VAL A 279 5.10 -1.31 0.22
CA VAL A 279 4.58 -0.41 1.27
C VAL A 279 4.97 -1.01 2.61
N ILE A 280 5.48 -0.17 3.50
CA ILE A 280 5.74 -0.54 4.89
C ILE A 280 4.98 0.44 5.78
N ASP A 281 4.25 -0.10 6.76
CA ASP A 281 3.36 0.68 7.63
C ASP A 281 3.40 0.16 9.06
N GLY A 282 3.75 1.07 9.98
CA GLY A 282 3.91 0.79 11.40
C GLY A 282 2.64 0.92 12.24
N GLY A 283 1.45 1.10 11.67
CA GLY A 283 0.20 1.27 12.42
C GLY A 283 -0.91 0.32 11.97
N PHE A 284 -0.73 -1.00 12.08
CA PHE A 284 -1.76 -1.95 11.61
C PHE A 284 -3.07 -1.86 12.41
N THR A 285 -3.09 -1.30 13.62
CA THR A 285 -4.33 -1.13 14.40
C THR A 285 -5.43 -0.38 13.65
N ARG A 286 -5.11 0.43 12.63
CA ARG A 286 -6.08 0.98 11.68
C ARG A 286 -6.95 -0.09 11.00
N LEU A 287 -6.37 -1.26 10.73
CA LEU A 287 -7.08 -2.40 10.11
C LEU A 287 -8.03 -3.11 11.08
N ALA A 288 -7.82 -2.98 12.39
CA ALA A 288 -8.44 -3.84 13.40
C ALA A 288 -9.37 -3.12 14.37
N VAL A 289 -9.06 -1.86 14.71
CA VAL A 289 -9.74 -1.10 15.77
C VAL A 289 -10.64 -0.02 15.20
N SER A 290 -10.09 0.75 14.25
CA SER A 290 -10.63 2.04 13.83
C SER A 290 -10.69 2.14 12.31
N TRP A 291 -11.25 1.10 11.67
CA TRP A 291 -11.33 1.01 10.22
C TRP A 291 -12.14 2.16 9.59
N ASP A 292 -13.26 2.51 10.23
CA ASP A 292 -14.15 3.58 9.77
C ASP A 292 -13.63 4.97 10.15
N ASP A 293 -12.52 5.05 10.91
CA ASP A 293 -11.90 6.31 11.26
C ASP A 293 -11.01 6.79 10.11
N ALA A 294 -11.34 8.00 9.65
CA ALA A 294 -10.61 8.85 8.72
C ALA A 294 -9.77 8.11 7.66
N GLY A 295 -10.34 7.86 6.48
CA GLY A 295 -9.56 7.59 5.26
C GLY A 295 -8.85 6.23 5.18
N THR A 296 -8.86 5.41 6.22
CA THR A 296 -8.20 4.09 6.26
C THR A 296 -8.58 3.22 5.06
N ALA A 297 -9.87 3.09 4.77
CA ALA A 297 -10.34 2.31 3.62
C ALA A 297 -9.76 2.81 2.28
N ARG A 298 -9.70 4.13 2.07
CA ARG A 298 -9.13 4.71 0.85
C ARG A 298 -7.62 4.47 0.77
N PHE A 299 -6.90 4.68 1.87
CA PHE A 299 -5.45 4.42 1.93
C PHE A 299 -5.13 2.96 1.57
N VAL A 300 -5.85 2.01 2.15
CA VAL A 300 -5.72 0.57 1.87
C VAL A 300 -6.02 0.24 0.41
N LYS A 301 -7.11 0.78 -0.15
CA LYS A 301 -7.48 0.56 -1.56
C LYS A 301 -6.45 1.14 -2.53
N ASN A 302 -5.91 2.32 -2.23
CA ASN A 302 -4.90 2.97 -3.05
C ASN A 302 -3.55 2.26 -2.98
N ALA A 303 -3.16 1.79 -1.79
CA ALA A 303 -1.94 0.99 -1.60
C ALA A 303 -2.01 -0.29 -2.44
N ALA A 304 -3.11 -1.03 -2.36
CA ALA A 304 -3.34 -2.21 -3.19
C ALA A 304 -3.25 -1.86 -4.69
N ALA A 305 -4.01 -0.86 -5.13
CA ALA A 305 -4.04 -0.43 -6.53
C ALA A 305 -2.67 -0.04 -7.10
N TRP A 306 -1.79 0.53 -6.26
CA TRP A 306 -0.42 0.88 -6.63
C TRP A 306 0.51 -0.35 -6.66
N LEU A 307 0.35 -1.26 -5.69
CA LEU A 307 1.13 -2.48 -5.55
C LEU A 307 0.87 -3.53 -6.65
N VAL A 308 -0.31 -3.54 -7.29
CA VAL A 308 -0.59 -4.40 -8.46
C VAL A 308 0.46 -4.23 -9.56
N ASN A 309 1.06 -3.04 -9.69
CA ASN A 309 2.07 -2.74 -10.72
C ASN A 309 1.56 -3.07 -12.13
N ALA A 310 0.29 -2.70 -12.39
CA ALA A 310 -0.46 -3.12 -13.57
C ALA A 310 0.18 -2.67 -14.89
N GLU A 311 0.89 -1.54 -14.86
CA GLU A 311 1.64 -1.01 -16.00
C GLU A 311 2.82 -1.90 -16.41
N ARG A 312 3.34 -2.73 -15.50
CA ARG A 312 4.41 -3.71 -15.76
C ARG A 312 3.83 -5.04 -16.23
N PHE A 313 2.70 -5.46 -15.68
CA PHE A 313 2.10 -6.78 -15.95
C PHE A 313 0.96 -6.77 -16.98
N ARG A 314 0.92 -5.78 -17.88
CA ARG A 314 -0.18 -5.47 -18.83
C ARG A 314 -0.79 -6.67 -19.56
N GLU A 315 0.01 -7.70 -19.88
CA GLU A 315 -0.45 -8.90 -20.60
C GLU A 315 -1.24 -9.88 -19.73
N LYS A 316 -1.11 -9.83 -18.39
CA LYS A 316 -1.82 -10.70 -17.44
C LYS A 316 -3.09 -10.08 -16.85
N VAL A 317 -3.30 -8.78 -17.03
CA VAL A 317 -4.45 -8.06 -16.45
C VAL A 317 -5.67 -8.06 -17.39
N ALA A 318 -5.47 -8.32 -18.68
CA ALA A 318 -6.52 -8.36 -19.69
C ALA A 318 -6.88 -9.80 -20.12
N VAL A 319 -7.27 -10.68 -19.19
CA VAL A 319 -7.92 -11.95 -19.57
C VAL A 319 -9.09 -12.25 -18.64
N GLY A 320 -10.21 -11.59 -18.92
CA GLY A 320 -11.53 -11.89 -18.36
C GLY A 320 -12.63 -11.92 -19.44
N ALA A 321 -12.27 -12.12 -20.71
CA ALA A 321 -13.25 -12.42 -21.74
C ALA A 321 -13.55 -13.93 -21.71
N PRO A 322 -14.82 -14.36 -21.60
CA PRO A 322 -15.16 -15.76 -21.75
C PRO A 322 -14.76 -16.23 -23.15
N ARG A 323 -14.15 -17.41 -23.23
CA ARG A 323 -14.06 -18.17 -24.49
C ARG A 323 -15.43 -18.72 -24.86
#